data_AF-A0A524NJ12-F1
#
_entry.id   AF-A0A524NJ12-F1
#
_cell.length_a   1.000
_cell.length_b   1.000
_cell.length_c   1.000
_cell.angle_alpha   90.00
_cell.angle_beta   90.00
_cell.angle_gamma   90.00
#
_symmetry.space_group_name_H-M   'P 1'
#
loop_
_entity.id
_entity.type
_entity.pdbx_description
1 polymer ?
#
loop_
_entity_poly.entity_id
_entity_poly.type
_entity_poly.pdbx_seq_one_letter_code
_entity_poly.pdbx_strand_id
1 'polypeptide(L)'
;MLRIFKVFAVLAVALVVVGYFRDWFEVSKPGSDEYAVKVDRDKIGEDTKAARHLATKVGKQIAGRRVTGTVKYLNPLTMSLTVNVSDDEDQSFKLSTDTRITRGGETAGLLDLADLSKVAVTYAEVDGDKKIEEIEILD
;
A
#
# COMPACT_ATOMS: atom_id res chain seq x y z
N MET A 1 8.79 -0.15 -26.63
CA MET A 1 8.07 -1.42 -26.95
C MET A 1 8.67 -2.66 -26.28
N LEU A 2 9.97 -2.97 -26.44
CA LEU A 2 10.57 -4.22 -25.93
C LEU A 2 10.45 -4.45 -24.40
N ARG A 3 10.47 -3.37 -23.59
CA ARG A 3 10.35 -3.47 -22.13
C ARG A 3 8.95 -3.92 -21.66
N ILE A 4 7.90 -3.49 -22.37
CA ILE A 4 6.51 -3.87 -22.06
C ILE A 4 6.30 -5.36 -22.37
N PHE A 5 6.82 -5.85 -23.50
CA PHE A 5 6.77 -7.27 -23.84
C PHE A 5 7.47 -8.17 -22.80
N LYS A 6 8.61 -7.73 -22.24
CA LYS A 6 9.29 -8.48 -21.17
C LYS A 6 8.45 -8.59 -19.89
N VAL A 7 7.73 -7.53 -19.52
CA VAL A 7 6.85 -7.54 -18.34
C VAL A 7 5.69 -8.53 -18.55
N PHE A 8 5.06 -8.51 -19.73
CA PHE A 8 4.00 -9.48 -20.06
C PHE A 8 4.52 -10.92 -20.08
N ALA A 9 5.72 -11.18 -20.60
CA ALA A 9 6.31 -12.51 -20.60
C ALA A 9 6.55 -13.03 -19.17
N VAL A 10 7.08 -12.17 -18.28
CA VAL A 10 7.30 -12.53 -16.86
C VAL A 10 5.97 -12.81 -16.16
N LEU A 11 4.94 -11.98 -16.39
CA LEU A 11 3.60 -12.21 -15.84
C LEU A 11 2.96 -13.50 -16.35
N ALA A 12 3.14 -13.83 -17.64
CA ALA A 12 2.60 -15.06 -18.21
C ALA A 12 3.25 -16.31 -17.58
N VAL A 13 4.59 -16.28 -17.39
CA VAL A 13 5.32 -17.36 -16.70
C VAL A 13 4.85 -17.49 -15.25
N ALA A 14 4.69 -16.37 -14.53
CA ALA A 14 4.19 -16.38 -13.17
C ALA A 14 2.78 -16.99 -13.07
N LEU A 15 1.88 -16.66 -14.00
CA LEU A 15 0.53 -17.24 -14.06
C LEU A 15 0.54 -18.76 -14.31
N VAL A 16 1.42 -19.24 -15.18
CA VAL A 16 1.57 -20.68 -15.45
C VAL A 16 2.09 -21.42 -14.21
N VAL A 17 3.10 -20.86 -13.53
CA VAL A 17 3.65 -21.45 -12.30
C VAL A 17 2.58 -21.48 -11.19
N VAL A 18 1.87 -20.38 -10.98
CA VAL A 18 0.78 -20.32 -9.99
C VAL A 18 -0.35 -21.29 -10.34
N GLY A 19 -0.76 -21.35 -11.61
CA GLY A 19 -1.79 -22.28 -12.08
C GLY A 19 -1.39 -23.74 -11.92
N TYR A 20 -0.10 -24.08 -12.07
CA TYR A 20 0.41 -25.42 -11.77
C TYR A 20 0.32 -25.74 -10.27
N PHE A 21 0.77 -24.84 -9.39
CA PHE A 21 0.71 -25.06 -7.93
C PHE A 21 -0.70 -25.07 -7.35
N ARG A 22 -1.68 -24.46 -8.03
CA ARG A 22 -3.08 -24.41 -7.61
C ARG A 22 -3.96 -25.41 -8.38
N ASP A 23 -3.37 -26.33 -9.12
CA ASP A 23 -4.05 -27.33 -9.97
C ASP A 23 -5.14 -26.73 -10.88
N TRP A 24 -4.88 -25.57 -11.47
CA TRP A 24 -5.77 -24.98 -12.48
C TRP A 24 -5.79 -25.78 -13.79
N PHE A 25 -4.77 -26.63 -13.98
CA PHE A 25 -4.57 -27.43 -15.16
C PHE A 25 -4.42 -28.89 -14.76
N GLU A 26 -5.29 -29.75 -15.25
CA GLU A 26 -5.13 -31.19 -15.15
C GLU A 26 -4.61 -31.71 -16.50
N VAL A 27 -3.37 -32.20 -16.49
CA VAL A 27 -2.76 -32.81 -17.68
C VAL A 27 -3.03 -34.31 -17.59
N SER A 28 -3.98 -34.77 -18.39
CA SER A 28 -4.32 -36.18 -18.50
C SER A 28 -3.70 -36.77 -19.77
N LYS A 29 -3.08 -37.94 -19.64
CA LYS A 29 -2.60 -38.73 -20.78
C LYS A 29 -3.61 -39.83 -21.07
N PRO A 30 -4.62 -39.61 -21.94
CA PRO A 30 -5.37 -40.73 -22.50
C PRO A 30 -4.39 -41.67 -23.21
N GLY A 31 -4.68 -42.97 -23.28
CA GLY A 31 -3.74 -44.01 -23.72
C GLY A 31 -3.22 -43.96 -25.18
N SER A 32 -3.29 -42.82 -25.86
CA SER A 32 -2.65 -42.51 -27.15
C SER A 32 -1.74 -41.28 -26.97
N ASP A 33 -0.82 -41.02 -27.88
CA ASP A 33 0.23 -39.98 -27.77
C ASP A 33 -0.26 -38.51 -27.73
N GLU A 34 -1.49 -38.25 -27.30
CA GLU A 34 -2.09 -36.92 -27.15
C GLU A 34 -2.18 -36.52 -25.68
N TYR A 35 -1.72 -35.31 -25.37
CA TYR A 35 -1.89 -34.69 -24.05
C TYR A 35 -3.22 -33.93 -24.03
N ALA A 36 -4.14 -34.33 -23.15
CA ALA A 36 -5.37 -33.59 -22.91
C ALA A 36 -5.19 -32.68 -21.67
N VAL A 37 -5.20 -31.37 -21.90
CA VAL A 37 -5.16 -30.36 -20.82
C VAL A 37 -6.58 -29.92 -20.51
N LYS A 38 -7.06 -30.24 -19.31
CA LYS A 38 -8.32 -29.69 -18.78
C LYS A 38 -8.00 -28.46 -17.95
N VAL A 39 -8.74 -27.38 -18.20
CA VAL A 39 -8.64 -26.13 -17.42
C VAL A 39 -9.81 -26.09 -16.45
N ASP A 40 -9.52 -26.07 -15.16
CA ASP A 40 -10.53 -25.93 -14.11
C ASP A 40 -10.88 -24.43 -13.95
N ARG A 41 -11.93 -24.01 -14.66
CA ARG A 41 -12.37 -22.61 -14.69
C ARG A 41 -13.03 -22.18 -13.38
N ASP A 42 -13.62 -23.10 -12.65
CA ASP A 42 -14.31 -22.80 -11.39
C ASP A 42 -13.27 -22.47 -10.31
N LYS A 43 -12.20 -23.27 -10.23
CA LYS A 43 -11.06 -23.04 -9.33
C LYS A 43 -10.32 -21.73 -9.65
N ILE A 44 -10.12 -21.42 -10.93
CA ILE A 44 -9.59 -20.11 -11.37
C ILE A 44 -10.51 -18.97 -10.90
N GLY A 45 -11.82 -19.14 -10.99
CA GLY A 45 -12.81 -18.15 -10.56
C GLY A 45 -12.75 -17.89 -9.06
N GLU A 46 -12.67 -18.93 -8.24
CA GLU A 46 -12.51 -18.82 -6.78
C GLU A 46 -11.20 -18.15 -6.39
N ASP A 47 -10.08 -18.59 -6.97
CA ASP A 47 -8.77 -18.01 -6.70
C ASP A 47 -8.68 -16.56 -7.17
N THR A 48 -9.36 -16.21 -8.28
CA THR A 48 -9.45 -14.82 -8.75
C THR A 48 -10.25 -13.96 -7.77
N LYS A 49 -11.34 -14.48 -7.19
CA LYS A 49 -12.09 -13.75 -6.14
C LYS A 49 -11.23 -13.56 -4.89
N ALA A 50 -10.49 -14.58 -4.45
CA ALA A 50 -9.59 -14.48 -3.31
C ALA A 50 -8.44 -13.48 -3.59
N ALA A 51 -7.84 -13.54 -4.77
CA ALA A 51 -6.80 -12.60 -5.20
C ALA A 51 -7.35 -11.17 -5.30
N ARG A 52 -8.57 -10.98 -5.80
CA ARG A 52 -9.24 -9.66 -5.82
C ARG A 52 -9.54 -9.14 -4.42
N HIS A 53 -9.94 -10.00 -3.50
CA HIS A 53 -10.16 -9.61 -2.10
C HIS A 53 -8.85 -9.18 -1.43
N LEU A 54 -7.77 -9.92 -1.64
CA LEU A 54 -6.42 -9.56 -1.17
C LEU A 54 -5.91 -8.28 -1.83
N ALA A 55 -6.08 -8.13 -3.15
CA ALA A 55 -5.68 -6.92 -3.88
C ALA A 55 -6.50 -5.70 -3.44
N THR A 56 -7.78 -5.88 -3.08
CA THR A 56 -8.61 -4.81 -2.50
C THR A 56 -8.16 -4.47 -1.09
N LYS A 57 -7.75 -5.47 -0.28
CA LYS A 57 -7.20 -5.25 1.07
C LYS A 57 -5.83 -4.55 1.03
N VAL A 58 -4.99 -4.90 0.08
CA VAL A 58 -3.69 -4.25 -0.16
C VAL A 58 -3.87 -2.87 -0.77
N GLY A 59 -4.81 -2.69 -1.70
CA GLY A 59 -5.16 -1.38 -2.25
C GLY A 59 -5.75 -0.43 -1.20
N LYS A 60 -6.35 -0.98 -0.15
CA LYS A 60 -6.83 -0.26 1.04
C LYS A 60 -5.75 0.05 2.08
N GLN A 61 -4.54 -0.49 1.95
CA GLN A 61 -3.43 -0.25 2.86
C GLN A 61 -2.20 0.16 2.06
N ILE A 62 -2.10 1.46 1.76
CA ILE A 62 -0.91 2.03 1.11
C ILE A 62 -0.10 2.70 2.22
N ALA A 63 0.86 1.96 2.77
CA ALA A 63 1.76 2.40 3.83
C ALA A 63 2.96 3.20 3.28
N GLY A 64 3.61 3.99 4.14
CA GLY A 64 4.83 4.71 3.80
C GLY A 64 4.67 5.85 2.79
N ARG A 65 3.47 6.42 2.62
CA ARG A 65 3.31 7.66 1.84
C ARG A 65 3.93 8.81 2.59
N ARG A 66 4.62 9.69 1.89
CA ARG A 66 5.30 10.83 2.51
C ARG A 66 4.84 12.13 1.87
N VAL A 67 4.51 13.10 2.71
CA VAL A 67 4.14 14.45 2.29
C VAL A 67 4.90 15.47 3.12
N THR A 68 5.31 16.57 2.49
CA THR A 68 5.95 17.68 3.17
C THR A 68 5.01 18.87 3.18
N GLY A 69 4.96 19.59 4.28
CA GLY A 69 4.16 20.79 4.40
C GLY A 69 4.44 21.55 5.68
N THR A 70 3.55 22.46 6.02
CA THR A 70 3.66 23.33 7.20
C THR A 70 2.54 23.00 8.18
N VAL A 71 2.87 22.82 9.46
CA VAL A 71 1.86 22.60 10.50
C VAL A 71 0.94 23.82 10.56
N LYS A 72 -0.35 23.59 10.31
CA LYS A 72 -1.38 24.63 10.39
C LYS A 72 -2.09 24.60 11.73
N TYR A 73 -2.33 23.39 12.24
CA TYR A 73 -3.05 23.17 13.48
C TYR A 73 -2.72 21.81 14.08
N LEU A 74 -2.48 21.78 15.39
CA LEU A 74 -2.30 20.56 16.17
C LEU A 74 -3.29 20.55 17.34
N ASN A 75 -4.05 19.47 17.47
CA ASN A 75 -4.93 19.23 18.62
C ASN A 75 -4.51 17.95 19.37
N PRO A 76 -3.79 18.09 20.49
CA PRO A 76 -3.36 16.94 21.30
C PRO A 76 -4.51 16.18 21.96
N LEU A 77 -5.64 16.85 22.25
CA LEU A 77 -6.80 16.22 22.90
C LEU A 77 -7.53 15.27 21.95
N THR A 78 -7.63 15.64 20.67
CA THR A 78 -8.27 14.82 19.64
C THR A 78 -7.27 14.01 18.82
N MET A 79 -5.97 14.11 19.12
CA MET A 79 -4.89 13.46 18.37
C MET A 79 -5.00 13.76 16.86
N SER A 80 -5.24 15.03 16.52
CA SER A 80 -5.42 15.47 15.14
C SER A 80 -4.34 16.47 14.75
N LEU A 81 -3.72 16.25 13.58
CA LEU A 81 -2.73 17.15 12.98
C LEU A 81 -3.22 17.59 11.60
N THR A 82 -3.20 18.90 11.34
CA THR A 82 -3.47 19.46 10.01
C THR A 82 -2.21 20.12 9.47
N VAL A 83 -1.80 19.69 8.28
CA VAL A 83 -0.63 20.19 7.56
C VAL A 83 -1.10 20.86 6.28
N ASN A 84 -0.67 22.09 6.04
CA ASN A 84 -0.80 22.76 4.77
C ASN A 84 0.31 22.25 3.82
N VAL A 85 -0.09 21.52 2.78
CA VAL A 85 0.82 20.84 1.84
C VAL A 85 1.13 21.74 0.64
N SER A 86 0.17 22.55 0.22
CA SER A 86 0.31 23.56 -0.83
C SER A 86 -0.69 24.71 -0.60
N ASP A 87 -0.61 25.76 -1.42
CA ASP A 87 -1.37 27.01 -1.25
C ASP A 87 -2.88 26.80 -1.01
N ASP A 88 -3.48 25.77 -1.60
CA ASP A 88 -4.91 25.45 -1.47
C ASP A 88 -5.19 24.04 -0.93
N GLU A 89 -4.18 23.34 -0.40
CA GLU A 89 -4.34 21.95 0.07
C GLU A 89 -3.94 21.79 1.54
N ASP A 90 -4.95 21.58 2.39
CA ASP A 90 -4.77 21.12 3.76
C ASP A 90 -5.03 19.62 3.84
N GLN A 91 -4.11 18.90 4.49
CA GLN A 91 -4.30 17.50 4.83
C GLN A 91 -4.39 17.33 6.33
N SER A 92 -5.48 16.69 6.77
CA SER A 92 -5.67 16.31 8.17
C SER A 92 -5.33 14.84 8.38
N PHE A 93 -4.71 14.55 9.51
CA PHE A 93 -4.19 13.25 9.88
C PHE A 93 -4.57 12.92 11.33
N LYS A 94 -4.78 11.64 11.59
CA LYS A 94 -4.89 11.13 12.97
C LYS A 94 -3.51 10.73 13.45
N LEU A 95 -3.09 11.35 14.56
CA LEU A 95 -1.97 10.90 15.36
C LEU A 95 -2.38 9.64 16.12
N SER A 96 -1.42 8.79 16.39
CA SER A 96 -1.59 7.64 17.25
C SER A 96 -0.46 7.58 18.25
N THR A 97 -0.63 6.80 19.33
CA THR A 97 0.36 6.73 20.40
C THR A 97 1.68 6.08 19.97
N ASP A 98 1.68 5.40 18.83
CA ASP A 98 2.84 4.82 18.14
C ASP A 98 3.47 5.76 17.10
N THR A 99 2.94 6.98 16.89
CA THR A 99 3.54 7.94 15.95
C THR A 99 4.93 8.35 16.43
N ARG A 100 5.95 8.11 15.61
CA ARG A 100 7.32 8.55 15.88
C ARG A 100 7.49 10.00 15.44
N ILE A 101 8.01 10.85 16.32
CA ILE A 101 8.31 12.25 16.00
C ILE A 101 9.82 12.43 16.12
N THR A 102 10.43 13.03 15.11
CA THR A 102 11.88 13.27 15.08
C THR A 102 12.21 14.70 14.65
N ARG A 103 13.31 15.24 15.18
CA ARG A 103 13.94 16.49 14.71
C ARG A 103 15.42 16.21 14.48
N GLY A 104 15.92 16.44 13.27
CA GLY A 104 17.32 16.14 12.94
C GLY A 104 17.74 14.68 13.16
N GLY A 105 16.78 13.74 13.09
CA GLY A 105 17.00 12.32 13.36
C GLY A 105 16.94 11.91 14.84
N GLU A 106 16.83 12.86 15.77
CA GLU A 106 16.64 12.58 17.19
C GLU A 106 15.15 12.49 17.54
N THR A 107 14.81 11.72 18.57
CA THR A 107 13.41 11.61 19.04
C THR A 107 12.95 12.94 19.63
N ALA A 108 11.81 13.42 19.16
CA ALA A 108 11.15 14.63 19.62
C ALA A 108 9.75 14.30 20.19
N GLY A 109 9.20 15.23 20.97
CA GLY A 109 7.86 15.13 21.53
C GLY A 109 6.80 15.78 20.65
N LEU A 110 5.53 15.48 20.94
CA LEU A 110 4.40 16.15 20.30
C LEU A 110 4.40 17.67 20.55
N LEU A 111 4.96 18.11 21.68
CA LEU A 111 5.09 19.53 22.03
C LEU A 111 6.17 20.26 21.23
N ASP A 112 7.09 19.53 20.57
CA ASP A 112 8.10 20.12 19.69
C ASP A 112 7.52 20.53 18.33
N LEU A 113 6.33 20.04 17.99
CA LEU A 113 5.56 20.46 16.82
C LEU A 113 4.87 21.79 17.12
N ALA A 114 5.54 22.88 16.80
CA ALA A 114 4.95 24.21 16.85
C ALA A 114 4.10 24.49 15.60
N ASP A 115 3.09 25.33 15.74
CA ASP A 115 2.40 25.92 14.59
C ASP A 115 3.43 26.58 13.66
N LEU A 116 3.20 26.46 12.35
CA LEU A 116 4.09 26.94 11.29
C LEU A 116 5.43 26.18 11.14
N SER A 117 5.65 25.10 11.90
CA SER A 117 6.81 24.22 11.67
C SER A 117 6.71 23.53 10.31
N LYS A 118 7.80 23.50 9.55
CA LYS A 118 7.88 22.63 8.37
C LYS A 118 8.05 21.18 8.82
N VAL A 119 7.28 20.28 8.23
CA VAL A 119 7.28 18.87 8.59
C VAL A 119 7.20 17.99 7.36
N ALA A 120 7.80 16.81 7.45
CA ALA A 120 7.51 15.69 6.57
C ALA A 120 6.73 14.63 7.34
N VAL A 121 5.53 14.30 6.87
CA VAL A 121 4.64 13.32 7.45
C VAL A 121 4.66 12.05 6.63
N THR A 122 5.03 10.95 7.25
CA THR A 122 4.91 9.60 6.70
C THR A 122 3.65 8.96 7.26
N TYR A 123 2.76 8.49 6.39
CA TYR A 123 1.46 7.97 6.76
C TYR A 123 1.07 6.74 5.95
N ALA A 124 0.21 5.93 6.55
CA ALA A 124 -0.53 4.88 5.88
C ALA A 124 -1.97 5.34 5.66
N GLU A 125 -2.52 5.04 4.50
CA GLU A 125 -3.97 5.15 4.27
C GLU A 125 -4.60 3.79 4.52
N VAL A 126 -5.54 3.71 5.45
CA VAL A 126 -6.26 2.49 5.85
C VAL A 126 -7.76 2.79 5.84
N ASP A 127 -8.50 2.15 4.93
CA ASP A 127 -9.95 2.36 4.77
C ASP A 127 -10.36 3.84 4.59
N GLY A 128 -9.49 4.66 3.96
CA GLY A 128 -9.69 6.08 3.71
C GLY A 128 -9.25 7.01 4.85
N ASP A 129 -8.92 6.45 6.02
CA ASP A 129 -8.30 7.19 7.12
C ASP A 129 -6.78 7.26 6.92
N LYS A 130 -6.20 8.45 7.13
CA LYS A 130 -4.75 8.66 7.10
C LYS A 130 -4.18 8.56 8.52
N LYS A 131 -3.48 7.46 8.80
CA LYS A 131 -2.78 7.21 10.07
C LYS A 131 -1.30 7.57 9.94
N ILE A 132 -0.81 8.44 10.81
CA ILE A 132 0.61 8.81 10.82
C ILE A 132 1.46 7.69 11.41
N GLU A 133 2.53 7.36 10.69
CA GLU A 133 3.60 6.47 11.16
C GLU A 133 4.75 7.30 11.74
N GLU A 134 5.15 8.37 11.04
CA GLU A 134 6.28 9.21 11.42
C GLU A 134 6.09 10.68 11.03
N ILE A 135 6.59 11.59 11.88
CA ILE A 135 6.69 13.03 11.60
C ILE A 135 8.14 13.45 11.78
N GLU A 136 8.74 14.02 10.74
CA GLU A 136 10.04 14.66 10.81
C GLU A 136 9.89 16.18 10.78
N ILE A 137 10.39 16.86 11.79
CA ILE A 137 10.47 18.32 11.86
C ILE A 137 11.67 18.77 11.03
N LEU A 138 11.41 19.62 10.04
CA LEU A 138 12.38 20.15 9.10
C LEU A 138 12.73 21.57 9.56
N ASP A 139 13.84 21.72 10.28
CA ASP A 139 14.36 23.02 10.69
C ASP A 139 15.02 23.78 9.52
#